data_AF-A0A0S4QGY6-F1
#
_entry.id   AF-A0A0S4QGY6-F1
#
_cell.length_a   1.000
_cell.length_b   1.000
_cell.length_c   1.000
_cell.angle_alpha   90.00
_cell.angle_beta   90.00
_cell.angle_gamma   90.00
#
_symmetry.space_group_name_H-M   'P 1'
#
loop_
_entity.id
_entity.type
_entity.pdbx_description
1 polymer ?
#
loop_
_entity_poly.entity_id
_entity_poly.type
_entity_poly.pdbx_seq_one_letter_code
_entity_poly.pdbx_strand_id
1 'polypeptide(L)'
;MTDREARFAEAGRLAQMLVDIGERAKADFACTVASFGLPAHLARAIVGLTSPAPMRDLADQLGCDRSYITSLADQLEERGLVTRVPGEDRRVKLLALTDAGLALRNQIATAVAERNIILRRLTDSERAALAPLLERLLDDAVDGYQPLPRRDATCVPSEIDCLPTPTAARHLPGECRGDD
;
A
#
# COMPACT_ATOMS: atom_id res chain seq x y z
N MET A 1 22.61 7.48 -26.90
CA MET A 1 21.83 6.98 -25.76
C MET A 1 22.50 5.71 -25.28
N THR A 2 23.09 5.73 -24.10
CA THR A 2 23.81 4.57 -23.55
C THR A 2 22.80 3.53 -23.04
N ASP A 3 23.12 2.24 -23.13
CA ASP A 3 22.30 1.13 -22.59
C ASP A 3 21.90 1.36 -21.11
N ARG A 4 22.78 2.01 -20.34
CA ARG A 4 22.52 2.42 -18.96
C ARG A 4 21.42 3.48 -18.83
N GLU A 5 21.40 4.50 -19.68
CA GLU A 5 20.34 5.54 -19.67
C GLU A 5 18.98 4.95 -20.06
N ALA A 6 18.97 4.03 -21.02
CA ALA A 6 17.75 3.34 -21.44
C ALA A 6 17.16 2.49 -20.30
N ARG A 7 18.00 1.69 -19.63
CA ARG A 7 17.59 0.88 -18.46
C ARG A 7 17.06 1.73 -17.30
N PHE A 8 17.71 2.86 -17.03
CA PHE A 8 17.27 3.77 -15.97
C PHE A 8 15.90 4.41 -16.30
N ALA A 9 15.71 4.85 -17.54
CA ALA A 9 14.44 5.42 -17.99
C ALA A 9 13.30 4.37 -17.96
N GLU A 10 13.59 3.13 -18.34
CA GLU A 10 12.64 2.02 -18.26
C GLU A 10 12.25 1.70 -16.82
N ALA A 11 13.23 1.56 -15.92
CA ALA A 11 12.99 1.32 -14.50
C ALA A 11 12.14 2.44 -13.87
N GLY A 12 12.46 3.71 -14.16
CA GLY A 12 11.69 4.86 -13.68
C GLY A 12 10.25 4.87 -14.19
N ARG A 13 10.03 4.54 -15.47
CA ARG A 13 8.68 4.41 -16.05
C ARG A 13 7.89 3.31 -15.35
N LEU A 14 8.48 2.13 -15.16
CA LEU A 14 7.82 1.01 -14.50
C LEU A 14 7.46 1.34 -13.03
N ALA A 15 8.40 1.93 -12.30
CA ALA A 15 8.16 2.35 -10.92
C ALA A 15 7.01 3.38 -10.83
N GLN A 16 6.98 4.36 -11.73
CA GLN A 16 5.90 5.34 -11.76
C GLN A 16 4.54 4.69 -12.06
N MET A 17 4.48 3.76 -13.02
CA MET A 17 3.25 3.04 -13.35
C MET A 17 2.73 2.22 -12.16
N LEU A 18 3.62 1.58 -11.39
CA LEU A 18 3.27 0.83 -10.18
C LEU A 18 2.74 1.74 -9.06
N VAL A 19 3.33 2.93 -8.88
CA VAL A 19 2.85 3.93 -7.92
C VAL A 19 1.47 4.43 -8.34
N ASP A 20 1.30 4.85 -9.59
CA ASP A 20 0.06 5.43 -10.09
C ASP A 20 -1.11 4.44 -10.00
N ILE A 21 -0.89 3.18 -10.37
CA ILE A 21 -1.94 2.15 -10.27
C ILE A 21 -2.25 1.81 -8.80
N GLY A 22 -1.24 1.82 -7.94
CA GLY A 22 -1.40 1.62 -6.50
C GLY A 22 -2.23 2.70 -5.84
N GLU A 23 -1.94 3.98 -6.11
CA GLU A 23 -2.71 5.11 -5.60
C GLU A 23 -4.14 5.11 -6.14
N ARG A 24 -4.33 4.77 -7.42
CA ARG A 24 -5.67 4.65 -7.98
C ARG A 24 -6.47 3.51 -7.33
N ALA A 25 -5.84 2.36 -7.10
CA ALA A 25 -6.49 1.25 -6.40
C ALA A 25 -6.87 1.63 -4.97
N LYS A 26 -6.02 2.39 -4.24
CA LYS A 26 -6.35 2.92 -2.91
C LYS A 26 -7.54 3.87 -2.96
N ALA A 27 -7.59 4.79 -3.93
CA ALA A 27 -8.67 5.75 -4.09
C ALA A 27 -10.00 5.06 -4.43
N ASP A 28 -9.99 4.10 -5.36
CA ASP A 28 -11.18 3.32 -5.73
C ASP A 28 -11.73 2.51 -4.55
N PHE A 29 -10.84 1.89 -3.76
CA PHE A 29 -11.21 1.22 -2.52
C PHE A 29 -11.85 2.20 -1.53
N ALA A 30 -11.22 3.35 -1.27
CA ALA A 30 -11.73 4.37 -0.35
C ALA A 30 -13.12 4.89 -0.77
N CYS A 31 -13.31 5.16 -2.06
CA CYS A 31 -14.60 5.58 -2.61
C CYS A 31 -15.68 4.48 -2.46
N THR A 32 -15.30 3.23 -2.67
CA THR A 32 -16.22 2.08 -2.54
C THR A 32 -16.63 1.87 -1.09
N VAL A 33 -15.70 1.93 -0.14
CA VAL A 33 -16.02 1.64 1.27
C VAL A 33 -16.71 2.81 1.98
N ALA A 34 -16.60 4.03 1.45
CA ALA A 34 -17.30 5.20 1.97
C ALA A 34 -18.82 5.02 2.00
N SER A 35 -19.42 4.27 1.06
CA SER A 35 -20.86 4.00 1.07
C SER A 35 -21.33 3.14 2.25
N PHE A 36 -20.41 2.47 2.94
CA PHE A 36 -20.70 1.69 4.14
C PHE A 36 -20.53 2.50 5.43
N GLY A 37 -20.16 3.78 5.33
CA GLY A 37 -19.93 4.64 6.50
C GLY A 37 -18.65 4.32 7.27
N LEU A 38 -17.69 3.61 6.65
CA LEU A 38 -16.40 3.30 7.26
C LEU A 38 -15.24 4.12 6.64
N PRO A 39 -14.35 4.66 7.47
CA PRO A 39 -13.01 5.03 7.04
C PRO A 39 -12.29 3.88 6.34
N ALA A 40 -11.53 4.19 5.29
CA ALA A 40 -10.87 3.18 4.45
C ALA A 40 -9.91 2.28 5.22
N HIS A 41 -9.25 2.78 6.27
CA HIS A 41 -8.34 1.97 7.09
C HIS A 41 -9.10 0.92 7.93
N LEU A 42 -10.29 1.23 8.47
CA LEU A 42 -11.13 0.26 9.18
C LEU A 42 -11.66 -0.80 8.23
N ALA A 43 -12.11 -0.40 7.05
CA ALA A 43 -12.58 -1.34 6.02
C ALA A 43 -11.46 -2.28 5.57
N ARG A 44 -10.23 -1.77 5.39
CA ARG A 44 -9.04 -2.59 5.09
C ARG A 44 -8.77 -3.64 6.15
N ALA A 45 -8.85 -3.27 7.43
CA ALA A 45 -8.65 -4.21 8.53
C ALA A 45 -9.71 -5.32 8.55
N ILE A 46 -10.99 -4.97 8.34
CA ILE A 46 -12.10 -5.94 8.26
C ILE A 46 -11.91 -6.91 7.08
N VAL A 47 -11.54 -6.38 5.90
CA VAL A 47 -11.30 -7.19 4.70
C VAL A 47 -10.08 -8.10 4.88
N GLY A 48 -9.04 -7.61 5.55
CA GLY A 48 -7.82 -8.37 5.84
C GLY A 48 -8.02 -9.49 6.86
N LEU A 49 -9.01 -9.37 7.75
CA LEU A 49 -9.28 -10.33 8.82
C LEU A 49 -10.11 -11.52 8.30
N THR A 50 -9.43 -12.47 7.65
CA THR A 50 -10.07 -13.70 7.12
C THR A 50 -10.29 -14.76 8.20
N SER A 51 -9.39 -14.82 9.19
CA SER A 51 -9.44 -15.67 10.38
C SER A 51 -9.01 -14.86 11.62
N PRO A 52 -9.26 -15.34 12.85
CA PRO A 52 -8.76 -14.67 14.05
C PRO A 52 -7.25 -14.48 14.00
N ALA A 53 -6.78 -13.24 14.15
CA ALA A 53 -5.37 -12.89 13.96
C ALA A 53 -4.82 -12.05 15.12
N PRO A 54 -3.53 -12.20 15.48
CA PRO A 54 -2.88 -11.30 16.42
C PRO A 54 -2.90 -9.86 15.90
N MET A 55 -3.06 -8.88 16.81
CA MET A 55 -3.04 -7.47 16.42
C MET A 55 -1.72 -7.05 15.74
N ARG A 56 -0.59 -7.66 16.13
CA ARG A 56 0.69 -7.39 15.48
C ARG A 56 0.65 -7.75 14.00
N ASP A 57 0.11 -8.92 13.68
CA ASP A 57 0.10 -9.42 12.31
C ASP A 57 -0.84 -8.57 11.42
N LEU A 58 -1.95 -8.06 11.99
CA LEU A 58 -2.78 -7.06 11.33
C LEU A 58 -2.05 -5.73 11.13
N ALA A 59 -1.27 -5.26 12.11
CA ALA A 59 -0.47 -4.06 11.98
C ALA A 59 0.55 -4.20 10.85
N ASP A 60 1.20 -5.37 10.78
CA ASP A 60 2.11 -5.72 9.70
C ASP A 60 1.38 -5.78 8.35
N GLN A 61 0.21 -6.39 8.27
CA GLN A 61 -0.54 -6.44 7.02
C GLN A 61 -0.97 -5.05 6.54
N LEU A 62 -1.30 -4.15 7.46
CA LEU A 62 -1.73 -2.78 7.16
C LEU A 62 -0.57 -1.78 7.01
N GLY A 63 0.65 -2.20 7.35
CA GLY A 63 1.83 -1.34 7.34
C GLY A 63 1.76 -0.19 8.35
N CYS A 64 1.13 -0.42 9.50
CA CYS A 64 0.97 0.58 10.56
C CYS A 64 1.67 0.15 11.87
N ASP A 65 1.85 1.09 12.79
CA ASP A 65 2.49 0.82 14.07
C ASP A 65 1.52 0.23 15.11
N ARG A 66 2.09 -0.27 16.22
CA ARG A 66 1.34 -0.94 17.29
C ARG A 66 0.39 -0.01 18.06
N SER A 67 0.73 1.26 18.18
CA SER A 67 -0.14 2.23 18.86
C SER A 67 -1.37 2.48 18.00
N TYR A 68 -1.19 2.62 16.69
CA TYR A 68 -2.28 2.78 15.74
C TYR A 68 -3.19 1.54 15.67
N ILE A 69 -2.64 0.32 15.62
CA ILE A 69 -3.48 -0.88 15.51
C ILE A 69 -4.38 -1.07 16.74
N THR A 70 -3.93 -0.64 17.92
CA THR A 70 -4.73 -0.75 19.14
C THR A 70 -5.96 0.17 19.06
N SER A 71 -5.75 1.43 18.67
CA SER A 71 -6.85 2.38 18.46
C SER A 71 -7.79 1.94 17.34
N LEU A 72 -7.24 1.34 16.27
CA LEU A 72 -8.02 0.77 15.18
C LEU A 72 -8.92 -0.36 15.69
N ALA A 73 -8.36 -1.27 16.48
CA ALA A 73 -9.08 -2.38 17.09
C ALA A 73 -10.21 -1.91 18.01
N ASP A 74 -9.94 -0.91 18.87
CA ASP A 74 -10.95 -0.31 19.75
C ASP A 74 -12.11 0.28 18.94
N GLN A 75 -11.81 1.03 17.88
CA GLN A 75 -12.83 1.60 17.00
C GLN A 75 -13.70 0.55 16.29
N LEU A 76 -13.13 -0.60 15.93
CA LEU A 76 -13.88 -1.71 15.34
C LEU A 76 -14.74 -2.44 16.38
N GLU A 77 -14.24 -2.58 17.60
CA GLU A 77 -14.95 -3.22 18.71
C GLU A 77 -16.11 -2.36 19.21
N GLU A 78 -15.92 -1.04 19.31
CA GLU A 78 -16.98 -0.06 19.60
C GLU A 78 -18.12 -0.10 18.56
N ARG A 79 -17.79 -0.41 17.31
CA ARG A 79 -18.76 -0.60 16.23
C ARG A 79 -19.39 -2.00 16.22
N GLY A 80 -18.98 -2.89 17.12
CA GLY A 80 -19.46 -4.27 17.20
C GLY A 80 -19.04 -5.15 16.03
N LEU A 81 -17.99 -4.77 15.29
CA LEU A 81 -17.53 -5.47 14.08
C LEU A 81 -16.46 -6.52 14.37
N VAL A 82 -15.71 -6.34 15.46
CA VAL A 82 -14.72 -7.30 15.93
C VAL A 82 -14.90 -7.56 17.43
N THR A 83 -14.29 -8.63 17.90
CA THR A 83 -14.13 -8.96 19.32
C THR A 83 -12.74 -9.50 19.58
N ARG A 84 -12.25 -9.32 20.81
CA ARG A 84 -10.97 -9.88 21.25
C ARG A 84 -11.17 -11.25 21.88
N VAL A 85 -10.52 -12.26 21.31
CA VAL A 85 -10.56 -13.65 21.79
C VAL A 85 -9.19 -14.10 22.29
N PRO A 86 -9.12 -15.01 23.28
CA PRO A 86 -7.84 -15.58 23.70
C PRO A 86 -7.21 -16.39 22.56
N GLY A 87 -5.91 -16.21 22.35
CA GLY A 87 -5.12 -17.10 21.50
C GLY A 87 -4.75 -18.40 22.23
N GLU A 88 -4.05 -19.30 21.51
CA GLU A 88 -3.52 -20.54 22.11
C GLU A 88 -2.54 -20.25 23.24
N ASP A 89 -1.67 -19.26 23.06
CA ASP A 89 -0.93 -18.63 24.16
C ASP A 89 -1.83 -17.57 24.82
N ARG A 90 -2.09 -17.74 26.13
CA ARG A 90 -2.91 -16.84 26.96
C ARG A 90 -2.41 -15.39 26.97
N ARG A 91 -1.16 -15.15 26.57
CA ARG A 91 -0.55 -13.82 26.48
C ARG A 91 -0.91 -13.07 25.19
N VAL A 92 -1.41 -13.78 24.18
CA VAL A 92 -1.77 -13.21 22.88
C VAL A 92 -3.28 -13.05 22.79
N LYS A 93 -3.73 -11.82 22.51
CA LYS A 93 -5.12 -11.54 22.15
C LYS A 93 -5.25 -11.53 20.63
N LEU A 94 -6.20 -12.29 20.12
CA LEU A 94 -6.56 -12.29 18.71
C LEU A 94 -7.76 -11.36 18.50
N LEU A 95 -7.80 -10.70 17.36
CA LEU A 95 -9.02 -10.06 16.87
C LEU A 95 -9.77 -11.03 15.99
N ALA A 96 -11.07 -11.18 16.23
CA ALA A 96 -11.98 -11.98 15.42
C ALA A 96 -13.15 -11.11 14.95
N LEU A 97 -13.65 -11.34 13.74
CA LEU A 97 -14.89 -10.71 13.29
C LEU A 97 -16.07 -11.24 14.08
N THR A 98 -17.01 -10.35 14.41
CA THR A 98 -18.36 -10.75 14.85
C THR A 98 -19.20 -11.16 13.64
N ASP A 99 -20.41 -11.69 13.86
CA ASP A 99 -21.35 -11.97 12.77
C ASP A 99 -21.67 -10.72 11.94
N ALA A 100 -21.81 -9.56 12.62
CA ALA A 100 -22.00 -8.27 11.96
C ALA A 100 -20.77 -7.85 11.14
N GLY A 101 -19.57 -8.03 11.69
CA GLY A 101 -18.31 -7.79 10.99
C GLY A 101 -18.14 -8.67 9.77
N LEU A 102 -18.50 -9.95 9.87
CA LEU A 102 -18.46 -10.91 8.77
C LEU A 102 -19.45 -10.55 7.65
N ALA A 103 -20.68 -10.18 8.01
CA ALA A 103 -21.68 -9.73 7.04
C ALA A 103 -21.21 -8.47 6.29
N LEU A 104 -20.69 -7.48 7.03
CA LEU A 104 -20.12 -6.27 6.44
C LEU A 104 -18.91 -6.56 5.54
N ARG A 105 -18.00 -7.45 5.98
CA ARG A 105 -16.86 -7.89 5.16
C ARG A 105 -17.32 -8.43 3.81
N ASN A 106 -18.33 -9.29 3.82
CA ASN A 106 -18.85 -9.88 2.59
C ASN A 106 -19.46 -8.82 1.67
N GLN A 107 -20.21 -7.85 2.21
CA GLN A 107 -20.75 -6.74 1.43
C GLN A 107 -19.65 -5.88 0.81
N ILE A 108 -18.61 -5.54 1.58
CA ILE A 108 -17.46 -4.78 1.10
C ILE A 108 -16.73 -5.58 0.02
N ALA A 109 -16.47 -6.88 0.22
CA ALA A 109 -15.76 -7.72 -0.72
C ALA A 109 -16.48 -7.77 -2.08
N THR A 110 -17.80 -7.95 -2.08
CA THR A 110 -18.62 -7.91 -3.30
C THR A 110 -18.52 -6.54 -3.98
N ALA A 111 -18.73 -5.45 -3.25
CA ALA A 111 -18.70 -4.10 -3.82
C ALA A 111 -17.32 -3.74 -4.40
N VAL A 112 -16.25 -4.15 -3.71
CA VAL A 112 -14.87 -3.97 -4.19
C VAL A 112 -14.63 -4.78 -5.44
N ALA A 113 -15.05 -6.05 -5.50
CA ALA A 113 -14.91 -6.88 -6.69
C ALA A 113 -15.62 -6.28 -7.91
N GLU A 114 -16.83 -5.76 -7.75
CA GLU A 114 -17.60 -5.13 -8.83
C GLU A 114 -16.98 -3.83 -9.34
N ARG A 115 -16.36 -3.05 -8.45
CA ARG A 115 -15.79 -1.73 -8.77
C ARG A 115 -14.30 -1.75 -9.09
N ASN A 116 -13.62 -2.87 -8.83
CA ASN A 116 -12.18 -2.99 -8.97
C ASN A 116 -11.74 -2.71 -10.42
N ILE A 117 -10.90 -1.69 -10.59
CA ILE A 117 -10.45 -1.26 -11.91
C ILE A 117 -9.63 -2.32 -12.65
N ILE A 118 -8.85 -3.14 -11.93
CA ILE A 118 -8.06 -4.22 -12.52
C ILE A 118 -9.00 -5.30 -13.07
N LEU A 119 -10.04 -5.66 -12.31
CA LEU A 119 -11.05 -6.62 -12.76
C LEU A 119 -11.87 -6.09 -13.95
N ARG A 120 -12.11 -4.79 -14.03
CA ARG A 120 -12.89 -4.17 -15.10
C ARG A 120 -12.11 -3.86 -16.38
N ARG A 121 -10.81 -3.60 -16.29
CA ARG A 121 -9.98 -3.16 -17.43
C ARG A 121 -9.14 -4.25 -18.05
N LEU A 122 -8.85 -5.31 -17.31
CA LEU A 122 -8.14 -6.47 -17.82
C LEU A 122 -9.13 -7.58 -18.15
N THR A 123 -8.76 -8.41 -19.10
CA THR A 123 -9.39 -9.71 -19.38
C THR A 123 -8.93 -10.77 -18.37
N ASP A 124 -9.59 -11.93 -18.34
CA ASP A 124 -9.16 -13.05 -17.49
C ASP A 124 -7.73 -13.51 -17.80
N SER A 125 -7.34 -13.55 -19.08
CA SER A 125 -6.00 -13.94 -19.49
C SER A 125 -4.94 -12.92 -19.09
N GLU A 126 -5.21 -11.62 -19.23
CA GLU A 126 -4.30 -10.56 -18.78
C GLU A 126 -4.11 -10.60 -17.26
N ARG A 127 -5.18 -10.87 -16.49
CA ARG A 127 -5.07 -11.06 -15.04
C ARG A 127 -4.22 -12.27 -14.68
N ALA A 128 -4.45 -13.40 -15.34
CA ALA A 128 -3.69 -14.63 -15.13
C ALA A 128 -2.20 -14.45 -15.47
N ALA A 129 -1.87 -13.57 -16.41
CA ALA A 129 -0.49 -13.21 -16.72
C ALA A 129 0.12 -12.22 -15.73
N LEU A 130 -0.67 -11.26 -15.22
CA LEU A 130 -0.20 -10.21 -14.32
C LEU A 130 0.09 -10.71 -12.90
N ALA A 131 -0.78 -11.58 -12.35
CA ALA A 131 -0.65 -12.09 -10.99
C ALA A 131 0.75 -12.67 -10.66
N PRO A 132 1.30 -13.63 -11.42
CA PRO A 132 2.63 -14.19 -11.13
C PRO A 132 3.78 -13.18 -11.30
N LEU A 133 3.60 -12.15 -12.15
CA LEU A 133 4.60 -11.09 -12.29
C LEU A 133 4.63 -10.20 -11.05
N LEU A 134 3.47 -9.81 -10.53
CA LEU A 134 3.37 -9.03 -9.30
C LEU A 134 3.85 -9.83 -8.09
N GLU A 135 3.50 -11.11 -7.99
CA GLU A 135 3.99 -12.00 -6.93
C GLU A 135 5.52 -12.07 -6.93
N ARG A 136 6.15 -12.23 -8.10
CA ARG A 136 7.62 -12.17 -8.22
C ARG A 136 8.24 -10.83 -7.81
N LEU A 137 7.53 -9.72 -8.01
CA LEU A 137 8.01 -8.40 -7.60
C LEU A 137 7.83 -8.14 -6.10
N LEU A 138 6.90 -8.86 -5.45
CA LEU A 138 6.63 -8.79 -4.01
C LEU A 138 7.40 -9.84 -3.21
N ASP A 139 8.02 -10.82 -3.87
CA ASP A 139 8.82 -11.85 -3.23
C ASP A 139 10.16 -11.26 -2.77
N ASP A 140 10.23 -10.98 -1.46
CA ASP A 140 11.42 -10.45 -0.79
C ASP A 140 12.63 -11.41 -0.87
N ALA A 141 12.43 -12.67 -1.30
CA ALA A 141 13.49 -13.67 -1.38
C ALA A 141 14.41 -13.53 -2.61
N VAL A 142 14.03 -12.75 -3.63
CA VAL A 142 14.67 -12.90 -4.96
C VAL A 142 16.02 -12.19 -5.10
N ASP A 143 16.35 -11.13 -4.35
CA ASP A 143 17.53 -10.32 -4.70
C ASP A 143 18.29 -9.66 -3.53
N GLY A 144 18.27 -10.23 -2.32
CA GLY A 144 18.95 -9.59 -1.16
C GLY A 144 18.44 -8.15 -0.89
N TYR A 145 17.29 -7.80 -1.47
CA TYR A 145 16.56 -6.59 -1.21
C TYR A 145 16.03 -6.70 0.21
N GLN A 146 16.67 -6.01 1.14
CA GLN A 146 16.03 -5.76 2.41
C GLN A 146 14.90 -4.76 2.15
N PRO A 147 13.64 -5.10 2.47
CA PRO A 147 12.57 -4.14 2.43
C PRO A 147 13.01 -2.90 3.19
N LEU A 148 12.80 -1.71 2.62
CA LEU A 148 12.97 -0.48 3.40
C LEU A 148 12.18 -0.67 4.70
N PRO A 149 12.80 -0.44 5.88
CA PRO A 149 12.09 -0.57 7.15
C PRO A 149 10.81 0.25 7.01
N ARG A 150 9.66 -0.38 7.24
CA ARG A 150 8.37 0.29 7.19
C ARG A 150 8.50 1.50 8.09
N ARG A 151 8.55 2.70 7.49
CA ARG A 151 8.89 3.94 8.19
C ARG A 151 8.18 3.94 9.53
N ASP A 152 8.96 3.82 10.61
CA ASP A 152 8.48 4.05 11.95
C ASP A 152 7.80 5.43 11.90
N ALA A 153 6.55 5.51 12.36
CA ALA A 153 5.76 6.74 12.34
C ALA A 153 6.36 7.90 13.19
N THR A 154 7.57 7.69 13.73
CA THR A 154 8.41 8.71 14.37
C THR A 154 9.22 9.54 13.38
N CYS A 155 9.23 9.22 12.08
CA CYS A 155 9.79 10.11 11.06
C CYS A 155 8.87 11.32 10.89
N VAL A 156 9.10 12.35 11.71
CA VAL A 156 8.50 13.66 11.57
C VAL A 156 8.95 14.24 10.21
N PRO A 157 8.06 14.85 9.41
CA PRO A 157 8.40 15.43 8.11
C PRO A 157 9.42 16.59 8.14
N SER A 158 9.97 16.95 9.31
CA SER A 158 10.85 18.12 9.48
C SER A 158 12.32 17.85 9.18
N GLU A 159 12.74 16.60 8.96
CA GLU A 159 14.16 16.24 8.72
C GLU A 159 14.39 15.58 7.36
N ILE A 160 13.51 15.81 6.37
CA ILE A 160 13.88 15.54 4.97
C ILE A 160 14.85 16.64 4.54
N ASP A 161 16.12 16.39 4.87
CA ASP A 161 17.25 17.14 4.39
C ASP A 161 17.20 17.18 2.85
N CYS A 162 17.42 18.39 2.34
CA CYS A 162 17.18 18.79 0.98
C CYS A 162 17.93 17.91 -0.03
N LEU A 163 17.21 17.11 -0.80
CA LEU A 163 17.71 16.72 -2.12
C LEU A 163 17.66 17.98 -3.01
N PRO A 164 18.78 18.44 -3.59
CA PRO A 164 18.77 19.56 -4.51
C PRO A 164 17.98 19.18 -5.76
N THR A 165 16.95 19.95 -6.08
CA THR A 165 16.26 19.87 -7.37
C THR A 165 17.26 20.21 -8.48
N PRO A 166 17.39 19.38 -9.53
CA PRO A 166 18.16 19.75 -10.70
C PRO A 166 17.34 20.73 -11.54
N THR A 167 17.41 22.03 -11.20
CA THR A 167 16.95 23.07 -12.12
C THR A 167 18.07 23.37 -13.11
N ALA A 168 17.81 23.02 -14.36
CA ALA A 168 18.61 23.35 -15.51
C ALA A 168 18.79 24.88 -15.66
N ALA A 169 20.02 25.33 -15.86
CA ALA A 169 20.32 26.51 -16.65
C ALA A 169 21.60 26.24 -17.44
N ARG A 170 21.40 26.03 -18.75
CA ARG A 170 22.44 25.95 -19.77
C ARG A 170 23.35 27.18 -19.66
N HIS A 171 24.63 26.96 -19.38
CA HIS A 171 25.68 27.89 -19.77
C HIS A 171 25.85 27.79 -21.29
N LEU A 172 25.70 28.92 -21.98
CA LEU A 172 26.13 29.07 -23.38
C LEU A 172 27.67 29.02 -23.43
N PRO A 173 28.29 28.44 -24.48
CA PRO A 173 29.73 28.50 -24.66
C PRO A 173 30.13 29.90 -25.12
N GLY A 174 31.32 30.33 -24.69
CA GLY A 174 31.89 31.61 -25.06
C GLY A 174 32.24 31.71 -26.55
N GLU A 175 32.20 32.93 -27.05
CA GLU A 175 32.97 33.35 -28.21
C GLU A 175 34.08 34.29 -27.73
N CYS A 176 35.30 33.80 -27.84
CA CYS A 176 36.49 34.62 -27.94
C CYS A 176 36.50 35.29 -29.33
N ARG A 177 36.70 36.61 -29.38
CA ARG A 177 37.40 37.25 -30.49
C ARG A 177 38.05 38.55 -30.01
N GLY A 178 39.39 38.53 -29.94
CA GLY A 178 40.20 39.75 -29.92
C GLY A 178 40.36 40.29 -31.34
N ASP A 179 40.63 41.58 -31.48
CA ASP A 179 41.95 42.16 -31.77
C ASP A 179 41.77 43.66 -32.12
N ASP A 180 42.73 44.46 -31.62
CA ASP A 180 43.07 45.87 -31.91
C ASP A 180 42.06 47.01 -31.66
#